data_AF-A0A413M525-F1
#
_entry.id   AF-A0A413M525-F1
#
_cell.length_a   1.000
_cell.length_b   1.000
_cell.length_c   1.000
_cell.angle_alpha   90.00
_cell.angle_beta   90.00
_cell.angle_gamma   90.00
#
_symmetry.space_group_name_H-M   'P 1'
#
loop_
_entity.id
_entity.type
_entity.pdbx_description
1 polymer ?
#
loop_
_entity_poly.entity_id
_entity_poly.type
_entity_poly.pdbx_seq_one_letter_code
_entity_poly.pdbx_strand_id
1 'polypeptide(L)'
;MNPIYQNYGHMKAVQKLLNNQSVPIFPIVVFAGNAELKINIQKSRVVKLNYLIPTIQELSTTQVMSEYQMNNIVSLILNSNIDSDEARQRHIDEINQKKDAVRAGICPRCGGELVRRNGKYGEFIGCSNFPRCRYTQKI
;
A
#
# COMPACT_ATOMS: atom_id res chain seq x y z
N MET A 1 2.63 -4.06 11.53
CA MET A 1 2.05 -3.39 10.35
C MET A 1 0.61 -3.86 10.21
N ASN A 2 -0.38 -2.97 10.01
CA ASN A 2 -1.79 -3.37 9.95
C ASN A 2 -2.12 -3.95 8.56
N PRO A 3 -2.58 -5.22 8.45
CA PRO A 3 -2.86 -5.86 7.16
C PRO A 3 -3.94 -5.17 6.32
N ILE A 4 -4.90 -4.50 6.95
CA ILE A 4 -6.00 -3.82 6.25
C ILE A 4 -5.46 -2.62 5.45
N TYR A 5 -4.60 -1.81 6.07
CA TYR A 5 -3.98 -0.66 5.39
C TYR A 5 -2.99 -1.09 4.30
N GLN A 6 -2.27 -2.20 4.51
CA GLN A 6 -1.42 -2.79 3.46
C GLN A 6 -2.25 -3.22 2.26
N ASN A 7 -3.31 -3.99 2.49
CA ASN A 7 -4.21 -4.46 1.44
C ASN A 7 -4.86 -3.28 0.68
N TYR A 8 -5.28 -2.22 1.38
CA TYR A 8 -5.75 -0.99 0.73
C TYR A 8 -4.71 -0.36 -0.20
N GLY A 9 -3.44 -0.29 0.25
CA GLY A 9 -2.33 0.20 -0.56
C GLY A 9 -2.12 -0.64 -1.82
N HIS A 10 -2.10 -1.96 -1.69
CA HIS A 10 -1.98 -2.88 -2.82
C HIS A 10 -3.14 -2.74 -3.81
N MET A 11 -4.38 -2.68 -3.31
CA MET A 11 -5.56 -2.44 -4.12
C MET A 11 -5.44 -1.14 -4.92
N LYS A 12 -5.00 -0.04 -4.30
CA LYS A 12 -4.80 1.24 -5.01
C LYS A 12 -3.71 1.18 -6.07
N ALA A 13 -2.64 0.44 -5.83
CA ALA A 13 -1.59 0.23 -6.83
C ALA A 13 -2.13 -0.54 -8.04
N VAL A 14 -2.88 -1.62 -7.81
CA VAL A 14 -3.52 -2.40 -8.88
C VAL A 14 -4.54 -1.57 -9.64
N GLN A 15 -5.40 -0.79 -8.96
CA GLN A 15 -6.36 0.12 -9.62
C GLN A 15 -5.66 1.12 -10.55
N LYS A 16 -4.55 1.70 -10.08
CA LYS A 16 -3.75 2.63 -10.89
C LYS A 16 -3.14 1.92 -12.10
N LEU A 17 -2.65 0.70 -11.92
CA LEU A 17 -2.06 -0.09 -13.00
C LEU A 17 -3.09 -0.45 -14.07
N LEU A 18 -4.29 -0.85 -13.67
CA LEU A 18 -5.40 -1.18 -14.57
C LEU A 18 -6.01 0.04 -15.26
N ASN A 19 -5.39 1.23 -15.15
CA ASN A 19 -5.78 2.48 -15.82
C ASN A 19 -7.27 2.84 -15.68
N ASN A 20 -7.89 2.53 -14.53
CA ASN A 20 -9.33 2.72 -14.31
C ASN A 20 -10.24 2.00 -15.32
N GLN A 21 -9.78 0.92 -15.98
CA GLN A 21 -10.72 -0.02 -16.55
C GLN A 21 -11.73 -0.40 -15.46
N SER A 22 -13.02 -0.48 -15.79
CA SER A 22 -14.10 -0.79 -14.84
C SER A 22 -14.07 -2.27 -14.42
N VAL A 23 -12.91 -2.73 -13.95
CA VAL A 23 -12.65 -4.06 -13.43
C VAL A 23 -12.98 -4.04 -11.95
N PRO A 24 -13.97 -4.81 -11.49
CA PRO A 24 -14.27 -4.89 -10.08
C PRO A 24 -13.10 -5.58 -9.36
N ILE A 25 -12.58 -4.94 -8.31
CA ILE A 25 -11.53 -5.50 -7.45
C ILE A 25 -12.15 -5.81 -6.10
N PHE A 26 -12.04 -7.06 -5.67
CA PHE A 26 -12.57 -7.54 -4.41
C PHE A 26 -11.43 -7.83 -3.42
N PRO A 27 -11.08 -6.87 -2.54
CA PRO A 27 -10.02 -7.08 -1.56
C PRO A 27 -10.48 -8.04 -0.46
N ILE A 28 -9.76 -9.14 -0.27
CA ILE A 28 -9.98 -10.11 0.82
C ILE A 28 -8.70 -10.20 1.65
N VAL A 29 -8.82 -10.05 2.97
CA VAL A 29 -7.71 -10.29 3.92
C VAL A 29 -7.96 -11.61 4.63
N VAL A 30 -7.00 -12.52 4.53
CA VAL A 30 -7.11 -13.86 5.13
C VAL A 30 -6.15 -13.99 6.30
N PHE A 31 -6.67 -14.39 7.46
CA PHE A 31 -5.84 -14.75 8.61
C PHE A 31 -5.71 -16.28 8.69
N ALA A 32 -4.47 -16.76 8.62
CA ALA A 32 -4.14 -18.16 8.84
C ALA A 32 -4.03 -18.45 10.35
N GLY A 33 -4.51 -19.62 10.77
CA GLY A 33 -4.45 -20.09 12.16
C GLY A 33 -5.61 -19.64 13.06
N ASN A 34 -5.44 -19.84 14.37
CA ASN A 34 -6.48 -19.65 15.39
C ASN A 34 -6.63 -18.19 15.86
N ALA A 35 -6.18 -17.22 15.08
CA ALA A 35 -6.27 -15.81 15.47
C ALA A 35 -7.74 -15.39 15.71
N GLU A 36 -7.99 -14.75 16.85
CA GLU A 36 -9.26 -14.11 17.17
C GLU A 36 -9.30 -12.69 16.57
N LEU A 37 -10.28 -12.44 15.70
CA LEU A 37 -10.48 -11.13 15.11
C LEU A 37 -11.19 -10.22 16.12
N LYS A 38 -10.41 -9.41 16.86
CA LYS A 38 -10.91 -8.47 17.89
C LYS A 38 -11.51 -7.17 17.33
N ILE A 39 -11.78 -7.10 16.03
CA ILE A 39 -12.22 -5.87 15.35
C ILE A 39 -13.52 -6.11 14.59
N ASN A 40 -14.48 -5.22 14.79
CA ASN A 40 -15.73 -5.19 14.05
C ASN A 40 -15.49 -4.43 12.74
N ILE A 41 -15.35 -5.16 11.64
CA ILE A 41 -14.93 -4.59 10.36
C ILE A 41 -16.16 -4.48 9.45
N GLN A 42 -16.70 -3.26 9.33
CA GLN A 42 -17.90 -3.01 8.51
C GLN A 42 -17.60 -2.81 7.01
N LYS A 43 -16.34 -2.50 6.65
CA LYS A 43 -15.97 -2.08 5.27
C LYS A 43 -14.95 -2.98 4.56
N SER A 44 -14.26 -3.87 5.27
CA SER A 44 -13.20 -4.74 4.74
C SER A 44 -13.57 -6.21 4.97
N ARG A 45 -13.46 -7.06 3.95
CA ARG A 45 -13.68 -8.50 4.10
C ARG A 45 -12.45 -9.14 4.71
N VAL A 46 -12.54 -9.49 5.99
CA VAL A 46 -11.49 -10.18 6.75
C VAL A 46 -12.01 -11.51 7.21
N VAL A 47 -11.37 -12.59 6.77
CA VAL A 47 -11.87 -13.95 6.96
C VAL A 47 -10.78 -14.87 7.49
N LYS A 48 -11.18 -15.95 8.16
CA LYS A 48 -10.26 -17.07 8.44
C LYS A 48 -10.08 -17.91 7.20
N LEU A 49 -8.98 -18.65 7.14
CA LEU A 49 -8.62 -19.47 5.97
C LEU A 49 -9.75 -20.42 5.51
N ASN A 50 -10.45 -21.06 6.44
CA ASN A 50 -11.56 -21.96 6.14
C ASN A 50 -12.78 -21.28 5.50
N TYR A 51 -12.89 -19.95 5.59
CA TYR A 51 -13.96 -19.17 4.96
C TYR A 51 -13.54 -18.53 3.63
N LEU A 52 -12.29 -18.68 3.20
CA LEU A 52 -11.80 -18.06 1.96
C LEU A 52 -12.62 -18.50 0.73
N ILE A 53 -12.78 -19.81 0.54
CA ILE A 53 -13.52 -20.35 -0.61
C ILE A 53 -14.99 -19.92 -0.61
N PRO A 54 -15.75 -20.06 0.50
CA PRO A 54 -17.11 -19.52 0.59
C PRO A 54 -17.20 -18.03 0.27
N THR A 55 -16.26 -17.21 0.75
CA THR A 55 -16.24 -15.77 0.47
C THR A 55 -15.97 -15.47 -1.00
N ILE A 56 -15.07 -16.21 -1.67
CA ILE A 56 -14.84 -16.05 -3.11
C ILE A 56 -16.11 -16.41 -3.90
N GLN A 57 -16.79 -17.47 -3.51
CA GLN A 57 -18.02 -17.92 -4.16
C GLN A 57 -19.17 -16.92 -4.00
N GLU A 58 -19.34 -16.32 -2.81
CA GLU A 58 -20.31 -15.25 -2.56
C GLU A 58 -20.07 -14.02 -3.46
N LEU A 59 -18.81 -13.74 -3.76
CA LEU A 59 -18.40 -12.61 -4.61
C LEU A 59 -18.49 -12.91 -6.10
N SER A 60 -18.63 -14.18 -6.47
CA SER A 60 -18.70 -14.61 -7.85
C SER A 60 -20.04 -14.16 -8.45
N THR A 61 -20.00 -13.17 -9.35
CA THR A 61 -21.18 -12.66 -10.05
C THR A 61 -21.45 -13.45 -11.33
N THR A 62 -22.69 -13.40 -11.83
CA THR A 62 -23.10 -14.01 -13.11
C THR A 62 -22.42 -13.38 -14.32
N GLN A 63 -21.99 -12.11 -14.22
CA GLN A 63 -21.26 -11.43 -15.27
C GLN A 63 -19.76 -11.73 -15.13
N VAL A 64 -19.27 -12.61 -16.00
CA VAL A 64 -17.86 -12.95 -16.12
C VAL A 64 -17.20 -12.06 -17.19
N MET A 65 -15.94 -11.70 -16.95
CA MET A 65 -15.11 -11.01 -17.93
C MET A 65 -14.80 -11.97 -19.10
N SER A 66 -14.65 -11.43 -20.30
CA SER A 66 -14.22 -12.25 -21.45
C SER A 66 -12.79 -12.72 -21.27
N GLU A 67 -12.45 -13.85 -21.90
CA GLU A 67 -11.09 -14.39 -21.92
C GLU A 67 -10.07 -13.37 -22.45
N TYR A 68 -10.44 -12.57 -23.46
CA TYR A 68 -9.61 -11.48 -23.97
C TYR A 68 -9.31 -10.42 -22.91
N GLN A 69 -10.34 -9.97 -22.17
CA GLN A 69 -10.14 -9.01 -21.08
C GLN A 69 -9.26 -9.60 -19.97
N MET A 70 -9.47 -10.86 -19.63
CA MET A 70 -8.66 -11.57 -18.63
C MET A 70 -7.19 -11.65 -19.05
N ASN A 71 -6.93 -12.07 -20.28
CA ASN A 71 -5.58 -12.19 -20.83
C ASN A 71 -4.86 -10.83 -20.89
N ASN A 72 -5.56 -9.77 -21.30
CA ASN A 72 -5.00 -8.41 -21.28
C ASN A 72 -4.57 -7.97 -19.88
N ILE A 73 -5.39 -8.25 -18.86
CA ILE A 73 -5.07 -7.92 -17.47
C ILE A 73 -3.84 -8.71 -16.99
N VAL A 74 -3.81 -10.02 -17.28
CA VAL A 74 -2.68 -10.87 -16.91
C VAL A 74 -1.39 -10.38 -17.58
N SER A 75 -1.42 -10.12 -18.89
CA SER A 75 -0.26 -9.57 -19.61
C SER A 75 0.18 -8.22 -19.06
N LEU A 76 -0.76 -7.33 -18.75
CA LEU A 76 -0.44 -6.02 -18.16
C LEU A 76 0.26 -6.17 -16.80
N ILE A 77 -0.26 -7.04 -15.92
CA ILE A 77 0.32 -7.29 -14.59
C ILE A 77 1.72 -7.88 -14.72
N LEU A 78 1.90 -8.88 -15.59
CA LEU A 78 3.20 -9.53 -15.79
C LEU A 78 4.25 -8.56 -16.37
N ASN A 79 3.89 -7.77 -17.38
CA ASN A 79 4.79 -6.81 -17.99
C ASN A 79 5.12 -5.61 -17.08
N SER A 80 4.26 -5.36 -16.08
CA SER A 80 4.48 -4.29 -15.09
C SER A 80 5.23 -4.77 -13.87
N ASN A 81 5.60 -6.06 -13.82
CA ASN A 81 6.40 -6.58 -12.73
C ASN A 81 7.83 -6.04 -12.88
N ILE A 82 8.21 -5.15 -11.97
CA ILE A 82 9.54 -4.56 -11.92
C ILE A 82 10.41 -5.48 -11.06
N ASP A 83 11.01 -6.50 -11.70
CA ASP A 83 11.87 -7.47 -11.03
C ASP A 83 13.28 -7.54 -11.66
N SER A 84 13.78 -6.40 -12.11
CA SER A 84 15.17 -6.30 -12.59
C SER A 84 16.11 -5.90 -11.45
N ASP A 85 17.34 -6.40 -11.49
CA ASP A 85 18.35 -6.04 -10.49
C ASP A 85 18.67 -4.54 -10.54
N GLU A 86 18.60 -3.90 -11.70
CA GLU A 86 18.74 -2.45 -11.84
C GLU A 86 17.61 -1.69 -11.15
N ALA A 87 16.39 -2.22 -11.16
CA ALA A 87 15.28 -1.61 -10.45
C ALA A 87 15.40 -1.76 -8.94
N ARG A 88 15.88 -2.92 -8.46
CA ARG A 88 16.21 -3.12 -7.04
C ARG A 88 17.32 -2.17 -6.60
N GLN A 89 18.38 -2.04 -7.40
CA GLN A 89 19.49 -1.12 -7.11
C GLN A 89 19.01 0.34 -7.05
N ARG A 90 18.25 0.81 -8.06
CA ARG A 90 17.66 2.15 -8.05
C ARG A 90 16.80 2.40 -6.81
N HIS A 91 16.00 1.41 -6.40
CA HIS A 91 15.19 1.54 -5.20
C HIS A 91 16.04 1.70 -3.92
N ILE A 92 17.12 0.92 -3.80
CA ILE A 92 18.07 1.04 -2.69
C ILE A 92 18.75 2.41 -2.68
N ASP A 93 19.18 2.88 -3.85
CA ASP A 93 19.84 4.19 -4.00
C ASP A 93 18.89 5.33 -3.60
N GLU A 94 17.62 5.29 -4.04
CA GLU A 94 16.61 6.26 -3.63
C GLU A 94 16.34 6.25 -2.12
N ILE A 95 16.33 5.07 -1.49
CA ILE A 95 16.16 4.96 -0.04
C ILE A 95 17.36 5.60 0.67
N ASN A 96 18.57 5.32 0.22
CA ASN A 96 19.79 5.86 0.82
C ASN A 96 19.83 7.38 0.65
N GLN A 97 19.52 7.91 -0.54
CA GLN A 97 19.43 9.33 -0.79
C GLN A 97 18.41 10.03 0.13
N LYS A 98 17.22 9.42 0.33
CA LYS A 98 16.21 9.95 1.26
C LYS A 98 16.71 9.95 2.71
N LYS A 99 17.44 8.91 3.13
CA LYS A 99 18.05 8.85 4.47
C LYS A 99 19.13 9.92 4.65
N ASP A 100 19.96 10.14 3.64
CA ASP A 100 21.02 11.13 3.70
C ASP A 100 20.47 12.56 3.68
N ALA A 101 19.42 12.83 2.90
CA ALA A 101 18.68 14.09 2.96
C ALA A 101 18.14 14.34 4.38
N VAL A 102 17.52 13.34 5.00
CA VAL A 102 17.03 13.43 6.38
C VAL A 102 18.16 13.74 7.38
N ARG A 103 19.30 13.04 7.27
CA ARG A 103 20.49 13.29 8.12
C ARG A 103 21.04 14.70 7.94
N ALA A 104 20.97 15.24 6.73
CA ALA A 104 21.32 16.62 6.41
C ALA A 104 20.26 17.65 6.82
N GLY A 105 19.17 17.24 7.49
CA GLY A 105 18.10 18.14 7.91
C GLY A 105 17.15 18.56 6.77
N ILE A 106 17.08 17.78 5.69
CA ILE A 106 16.26 18.05 4.50
C ILE A 106 15.10 17.06 4.44
N CYS A 107 13.89 17.58 4.20
CA CYS A 107 12.67 16.80 4.14
C CYS A 107 12.64 15.96 2.86
N PRO A 108 12.57 14.61 2.96
CA PRO A 108 12.64 13.72 1.80
C PRO A 108 11.36 13.75 0.95
N ARG A 109 10.32 14.47 1.37
CA ARG A 109 9.05 14.60 0.64
C ARG A 109 8.94 15.87 -0.20
N CYS A 110 9.55 16.97 0.24
CA CYS A 110 9.37 18.28 -0.39
C CYS A 110 10.63 19.14 -0.45
N GLY A 111 11.77 18.67 0.06
CA GLY A 111 13.03 19.41 0.10
C GLY A 111 13.12 20.54 1.13
N GLY A 112 12.04 20.83 1.87
CA GLY A 112 12.08 21.83 2.95
C GLY A 112 12.92 21.39 4.15
N GLU A 113 13.26 22.33 5.03
CA GLU A 113 14.05 22.05 6.23
C GLU A 113 13.30 21.16 7.25
N LEU A 114 14.05 20.32 7.96
CA LEU A 114 13.59 19.51 9.08
C LEU A 114 13.95 20.19 10.39
N VAL A 115 12.94 20.46 11.22
CA VAL A 115 13.08 21.18 12.48
C VAL A 115 12.58 20.33 13.65
N ARG A 116 13.20 20.48 14.82
CA ARG A 116 12.70 19.86 16.06
C ARG A 116 11.42 20.56 16.52
N ARG A 117 10.45 19.78 16.97
CA ARG A 117 9.14 20.25 17.45
C ARG A 117 8.71 19.44 18.67
N ASN A 118 7.90 20.05 19.53
CA ASN A 118 7.34 19.40 20.71
C ASN A 118 5.88 19.02 20.46
N GLY A 119 5.55 17.76 20.67
CA GLY A 119 4.19 17.23 20.53
C GLY A 119 3.69 16.58 21.82
N LYS A 120 2.44 16.14 21.81
CA LYS A 120 1.79 15.46 22.95
C LYS A 120 2.58 14.24 23.47
N TYR A 121 3.37 13.60 22.59
CA TYR A 121 4.11 12.37 22.89
C TYR A 121 5.62 12.59 23.01
N GLY A 122 6.07 13.84 23.16
CA GLY A 122 7.49 14.21 23.24
C GLY A 122 7.99 14.96 22.01
N GLU A 123 9.31 15.15 21.95
CA GLU A 123 9.97 15.81 20.82
C GLU A 123 9.93 14.95 19.56
N PHE A 124 9.84 15.60 18.39
CA PHE A 124 9.90 14.96 17.09
C PHE A 124 10.51 15.90 16.05
N ILE A 125 11.01 15.35 14.95
CA ILE A 125 11.43 16.12 13.78
C ILE A 125 10.23 16.30 12.85
N GLY A 126 9.93 17.53 12.45
CA GLY A 126 8.86 17.86 11.50
C GLY A 126 9.36 18.75 10.37
N CYS A 127 8.72 18.68 9.21
CA CYS A 127 9.03 19.60 8.11
C CYS A 127 8.59 21.03 8.44
N SER A 128 9.45 22.01 8.13
CA SER A 128 9.16 23.44 8.27
C SER A 128 7.95 23.88 7.44
N ASN A 129 7.72 23.26 6.28
CA ASN A 129 6.61 23.54 5.36
C ASN A 129 5.22 23.02 5.81
N PHE A 130 5.06 22.60 7.07
CA PHE A 130 3.74 22.32 7.63
C PHE A 130 2.83 23.57 7.54
N PRO A 131 1.54 23.47 7.14
CA PRO A 131 0.73 22.26 6.99
C PRO A 131 0.78 21.58 5.61
N ARG A 132 1.46 22.19 4.62
CA ARG A 132 1.53 21.67 3.25
C ARG A 132 2.33 20.38 3.17
N CYS A 133 3.38 20.25 3.99
CA CYS A 133 4.10 18.99 4.18
C CYS A 133 3.90 18.47 5.61
N ARG A 134 3.33 17.26 5.74
CA ARG A 134 3.09 16.59 7.03
C ARG A 134 4.13 15.50 7.34
N TYR A 135 5.33 15.61 6.77
CA TYR A 135 6.42 14.70 7.10
C TYR A 135 6.82 14.89 8.56
N THR A 136 6.91 13.78 9.30
CA THR A 136 7.41 13.73 10.67
C THR A 136 8.29 12.50 10.87
N GLN A 137 9.24 12.62 11.78
CA GLN A 137 10.14 11.54 12.18
C GLN A 137 10.31 11.59 13.69
N LYS A 138 10.26 10.43 14.33
CA LYS A 138 10.56 10.32 15.76
C LYS A 138 12.05 10.56 15.98
N ILE A 139 12.36 11.29 17.05
CA ILE A 139 13.71 11.41 17.59
C ILE A 139 14.02 10.13 18.36
#